data_AF-A0A958Z202-F1
#
_entry.id   AF-A0A958Z202-F1
#
_cell.length_a   1.000
_cell.length_b   1.000
_cell.length_c   1.000
_cell.angle_alpha   90.00
_cell.angle_beta   90.00
_cell.angle_gamma   90.00
#
_symmetry.space_group_name_H-M   'P 1'
#
loop_
_entity.id
_entity.type
_entity.pdbx_description
1 polymer ?
#
loop_
_entity_poly.entity_id
_entity_poly.type
_entity_poly.pdbx_seq_one_letter_code
_entity_poly.pdbx_strand_id
1 'polypeptide(L)'
;MKFKSYTLLFTILYFNAYPQQPQSFLEQLLSDKVEYSLTITPDKNTIYFVKTDSFYVSKPKAIYKSVKSNGVWSQPMKASFSTHDSDSSPFVTPDGKRLFFTSRRSVNGKQPVGSNIWYVDLVNGKEGEPTFLK
;
A
#
# COMPACT_ATOMS: atom_id res chain seq x y z
N MET A 1 -68.97 22.77 -11.18
CA MET A 1 -67.84 22.27 -10.36
C MET A 1 -67.07 21.24 -11.16
N LYS A 2 -65.84 21.56 -11.60
CA LYS A 2 -64.92 20.61 -12.27
C LYS A 2 -63.56 20.74 -11.59
N PHE A 3 -63.11 19.70 -10.89
CA PHE A 3 -61.76 19.65 -10.33
C PHE A 3 -60.81 19.07 -11.40
N LYS A 4 -59.77 19.81 -11.76
CA LYS A 4 -58.64 19.28 -12.53
C LYS A 4 -57.66 18.66 -11.52
N SER A 5 -57.46 17.34 -11.59
CA SER A 5 -56.43 16.66 -10.81
C SER A 5 -55.12 16.73 -11.59
N TYR A 6 -54.10 17.37 -11.02
CA TYR A 6 -52.73 17.29 -11.50
C TYR A 6 -52.00 16.21 -10.69
N THR A 7 -51.81 15.04 -11.30
CA THR A 7 -50.94 13.99 -10.74
C THR A 7 -49.48 14.38 -11.01
N LEU A 8 -48.76 14.80 -9.96
CA LEU A 8 -47.30 14.95 -9.99
C LEU A 8 -46.67 13.55 -10.07
N LEU A 9 -45.95 13.25 -11.15
CA LEU A 9 -45.01 12.12 -11.21
C LEU A 9 -43.74 12.49 -10.42
N PHE A 10 -43.55 11.90 -9.24
CA PHE A 10 -42.22 11.86 -8.61
C PHE A 10 -41.40 10.76 -9.27
N THR A 11 -40.52 11.13 -10.19
CA THR A 11 -39.46 10.24 -10.67
C THR A 11 -38.41 10.15 -9.56
N ILE A 12 -38.53 9.14 -8.69
CA ILE A 12 -37.47 8.81 -7.73
C ILE A 12 -36.33 8.20 -8.55
N LEU A 13 -35.27 8.98 -8.79
CA LEU A 13 -33.97 8.45 -9.19
C LEU A 13 -33.46 7.61 -8.02
N TYR A 14 -33.72 6.31 -8.06
CA TYR A 14 -33.06 5.33 -7.22
C TYR A 14 -31.57 5.31 -7.60
N PHE A 15 -30.78 6.19 -6.99
CA PHE A 15 -29.36 5.90 -6.81
C PHE A 15 -29.31 4.69 -5.89
N ASN A 16 -29.18 3.50 -6.49
CA ASN A 16 -28.79 2.28 -5.81
C ASN A 16 -27.37 2.44 -5.28
N ALA A 17 -27.20 3.23 -4.22
CA ALA A 17 -26.05 3.16 -3.34
C ALA A 17 -26.32 2.04 -2.33
N TYR A 18 -26.57 0.83 -2.83
CA TYR A 18 -26.36 -0.35 -1.99
C TYR A 18 -24.87 -0.34 -1.64
N PRO A 19 -24.49 -0.39 -0.36
CA PRO A 19 -23.09 -0.61 -0.01
C PRO A 19 -22.70 -1.92 -0.69
N GLN A 20 -21.85 -1.82 -1.71
CA GLN A 20 -21.24 -2.98 -2.34
C GLN A 20 -20.63 -3.78 -1.19
N GLN A 21 -20.99 -5.06 -1.07
CA GLN A 21 -20.34 -5.93 -0.08
C GLN A 21 -18.83 -5.77 -0.28
N PRO A 22 -18.05 -5.58 0.80
CA PRO A 22 -16.61 -5.41 0.67
C PRO A 22 -16.05 -6.64 -0.04
N GLN A 23 -15.68 -6.48 -1.30
CA GLN A 23 -15.06 -7.54 -2.05
C GLN A 23 -13.62 -7.67 -1.56
N SER A 24 -13.27 -8.86 -1.06
CA SER A 24 -11.90 -9.14 -0.63
C SER A 24 -10.99 -9.08 -1.86
N PHE A 25 -10.26 -7.97 -2.00
CA PHE A 25 -9.20 -7.84 -3.00
C PHE A 25 -7.87 -8.43 -2.51
N LEU A 26 -7.80 -8.72 -1.20
CA LEU A 26 -6.59 -9.19 -0.53
C LEU A 26 -6.34 -10.67 -0.77
N GLU A 27 -7.33 -11.51 -1.06
CA GLU A 27 -7.10 -12.95 -1.27
C GLU A 27 -6.04 -13.26 -2.34
N GLN A 28 -5.93 -12.43 -3.38
CA GLN A 28 -4.92 -12.59 -4.42
C GLN A 28 -3.52 -12.11 -3.99
N LEU A 29 -3.46 -11.33 -2.92
CA LEU A 29 -2.25 -10.73 -2.35
C LEU A 29 -1.72 -11.52 -1.16
N LEU A 30 -2.62 -12.22 -0.46
CA LEU A 30 -2.31 -13.00 0.74
C LEU A 30 -1.50 -14.25 0.38
N SER A 31 -0.52 -14.56 1.22
CA SER A 31 0.25 -15.80 1.14
C SER A 31 0.22 -16.57 2.47
N ASP A 32 0.93 -17.68 2.55
CA ASP A 32 1.16 -18.44 3.79
C ASP A 32 2.12 -17.73 4.78
N LYS A 33 2.48 -16.48 4.49
CA LYS A 33 3.44 -15.67 5.25
C LYS A 33 2.74 -14.65 6.13
N VAL A 34 3.52 -14.10 7.06
CA VAL A 34 3.09 -12.98 7.89
C VAL A 34 3.21 -11.69 7.10
N GLU A 35 2.10 -10.96 6.98
CA GLU A 35 1.99 -9.73 6.20
C GLU A 35 1.37 -8.60 7.04
N TYR A 36 2.01 -7.42 7.06
CA TYR A 36 1.56 -6.29 7.91
C TYR A 36 2.11 -4.94 7.43
N SER A 37 1.66 -3.86 8.08
CA SER A 37 2.09 -2.48 7.85
C SER A 37 1.94 -2.03 6.39
N LEU A 38 0.72 -2.06 5.88
CA LEU A 38 0.40 -1.65 4.53
C LEU A 38 0.34 -0.12 4.38
N THR A 39 0.80 0.38 3.23
CA THR A 39 0.57 1.74 2.75
C THR A 39 0.16 1.70 1.27
N ILE A 40 -0.52 2.73 0.78
CA ILE A 40 -1.01 2.82 -0.59
C ILE A 40 -0.63 4.18 -1.17
N THR A 41 -0.26 4.21 -2.45
CA THR A 41 0.00 5.46 -3.17
C THR A 41 -1.28 6.30 -3.29
N PRO A 42 -1.18 7.65 -3.37
CA PRO A 42 -2.37 8.51 -3.47
C PRO A 42 -3.27 8.23 -4.68
N ASP A 43 -2.67 7.78 -5.78
CA ASP A 43 -3.38 7.35 -7.00
C ASP A 43 -4.07 5.98 -6.86
N LYS A 44 -3.86 5.29 -5.73
CA LYS A 44 -4.41 3.98 -5.39
C LYS A 44 -3.97 2.85 -6.32
N ASN A 45 -2.88 3.05 -7.07
CA ASN A 45 -2.39 2.08 -8.03
C ASN A 45 -1.25 1.21 -7.49
N THR A 46 -0.61 1.56 -6.38
CA THR A 46 0.44 0.72 -5.78
C THR A 46 0.24 0.58 -4.29
N ILE A 47 0.28 -0.65 -3.79
CA ILE A 47 0.39 -0.95 -2.36
C ILE A 47 1.80 -1.39 -2.03
N TYR A 48 2.26 -1.01 -0.84
CA TYR A 48 3.48 -1.53 -0.24
C TYR A 48 3.16 -2.13 1.12
N PHE A 49 3.78 -3.24 1.47
CA PHE A 49 3.54 -3.94 2.73
C PHE A 49 4.75 -4.78 3.12
N VAL A 50 4.82 -5.17 4.39
CA VAL A 50 5.88 -6.04 4.90
C VAL A 50 5.46 -7.49 4.74
N LYS A 51 6.39 -8.35 4.31
CA LYS A 51 6.25 -9.80 4.27
C LYS A 51 7.42 -10.47 5.00
N THR A 52 7.13 -11.47 5.82
CA THR A 52 8.12 -12.23 6.61
C THR A 52 7.62 -13.65 6.89
N ASP A 53 8.54 -14.59 7.13
CA ASP A 53 8.19 -15.94 7.58
C ASP A 53 7.61 -15.99 9.00
N SER A 54 7.95 -15.00 9.84
CA SER A 54 7.50 -14.93 11.23
C SER A 54 7.69 -13.54 11.83
N PHE A 55 6.98 -13.25 12.92
CA PHE A 55 7.17 -12.04 13.74
C PHE A 55 8.46 -12.05 14.58
N TYR A 56 9.17 -13.18 14.69
CA TYR A 56 10.44 -13.25 15.41
C TYR A 56 11.49 -12.28 14.83
N VAL A 57 12.17 -11.56 15.72
CA VAL A 57 13.18 -10.53 15.36
C VAL A 57 14.35 -11.09 14.54
N SER A 58 14.63 -12.39 14.66
CA SER A 58 15.70 -13.07 13.92
C SER A 58 15.37 -13.32 12.45
N LYS A 59 14.10 -13.19 12.03
CA LYS A 59 13.71 -13.41 10.63
C LYS A 59 13.78 -12.10 9.85
N PRO A 60 14.45 -12.09 8.67
CA PRO A 60 14.54 -10.89 7.86
C PRO A 60 13.16 -10.52 7.34
N LYS A 61 12.86 -9.22 7.44
CA LYS A 61 11.65 -8.61 6.88
C LYS A 61 12.00 -7.98 5.55
N ALA A 62 11.09 -8.05 4.60
CA ALA A 62 11.21 -7.37 3.33
C ALA A 62 9.93 -6.65 2.98
N ILE A 63 10.06 -5.52 2.29
CA ILE A 63 8.93 -4.76 1.76
C ILE A 63 8.64 -5.29 0.36
N TYR A 64 7.37 -5.64 0.15
CA TYR A 64 6.81 -6.05 -1.12
C TYR A 64 5.86 -4.98 -1.63
N LYS A 65 5.60 -5.02 -2.93
CA LYS A 65 4.63 -4.17 -3.62
C LYS A 65 3.73 -4.98 -4.53
N SER A 66 2.51 -4.49 -4.72
CA SER A 66 1.62 -4.92 -5.80
C SER A 66 1.08 -3.70 -6.53
N VAL A 67 0.98 -3.81 -7.85
CA VAL A 67 0.56 -2.74 -8.74
C VAL A 67 -0.81 -3.09 -9.34
N LYS A 68 -1.73 -2.13 -9.30
CA LYS A 68 -3.06 -2.23 -9.89
C LYS A 68 -3.01 -1.78 -11.35
N SER A 69 -3.53 -2.62 -12.24
CA SER A 69 -3.75 -2.29 -13.64
C SER A 69 -5.14 -2.75 -14.06
N ASN A 70 -5.91 -1.88 -14.72
CA ASN A 70 -7.28 -2.18 -15.17
C ASN A 70 -8.19 -2.77 -14.08
N GLY A 71 -8.08 -2.27 -12.86
CA GLY A 71 -8.89 -2.75 -11.74
C GLY A 71 -8.31 -3.95 -10.98
N VAL A 72 -7.29 -4.62 -11.51
CA VAL A 72 -6.74 -5.87 -10.99
C VAL A 72 -5.36 -5.66 -10.38
N TRP A 73 -5.13 -6.20 -9.19
CA TRP A 73 -3.82 -6.17 -8.51
C TRP A 73 -2.89 -7.25 -9.07
N SER A 74 -1.62 -6.91 -9.27
CA SER A 74 -0.60 -7.88 -9.64
C SER A 74 -0.25 -8.81 -8.48
N GLN A 75 0.37 -9.95 -8.78
CA GLN A 75 1.06 -10.73 -7.76
C GLN A 75 2.12 -9.85 -7.05
N PRO A 76 2.24 -9.94 -5.71
CA PRO A 76 3.23 -9.15 -5.00
C PRO A 76 4.67 -9.51 -5.40
N MET A 77 5.50 -8.48 -5.56
CA MET A 77 6.94 -8.63 -5.78
C MET A 77 7.72 -7.81 -4.77
N LYS A 78 8.95 -8.22 -4.48
CA LYS A 78 9.82 -7.46 -3.58
C LYS A 78 10.04 -6.04 -4.15
N ALA A 79 9.88 -5.02 -3.32
CA ALA A 79 10.17 -3.66 -3.73
C ALA A 79 11.68 -3.52 -4.02
N SER A 80 12.05 -2.76 -5.05
CA SER A 80 13.44 -2.67 -5.54
C SER A 80 14.42 -2.17 -4.49
N PHE A 81 14.00 -1.25 -3.62
CA PHE A 81 14.81 -0.70 -2.53
C PHE A 81 14.93 -1.63 -1.31
N SER A 82 14.17 -2.74 -1.29
CA SER A 82 14.15 -3.65 -0.15
C SER A 82 15.25 -4.71 -0.24
N THR A 83 16.02 -4.79 0.83
CA THR A 83 17.20 -5.62 1.02
C THR A 83 16.88 -6.80 1.95
N HIS A 84 17.91 -7.47 2.48
CA HIS A 84 17.76 -8.50 3.51
C HIS A 84 17.98 -7.93 4.93
N ASP A 85 18.26 -6.64 5.06
CA ASP A 85 18.59 -5.95 6.31
C ASP A 85 17.35 -5.60 7.15
N SER A 86 16.31 -6.43 7.09
CA SER A 86 15.06 -6.25 7.85
C SER A 86 14.39 -4.89 7.60
N ASP A 87 13.85 -4.72 6.40
CA ASP A 87 13.09 -3.51 6.03
C ASP A 87 11.62 -3.63 6.46
N SER A 88 11.08 -2.55 7.01
CA SER A 88 9.73 -2.56 7.58
C SER A 88 9.08 -1.18 7.59
N SER A 89 7.79 -1.13 7.94
CA SER A 89 7.02 0.09 8.18
C SER A 89 7.03 1.07 7.00
N PRO A 90 6.65 0.62 5.77
CA PRO A 90 6.57 1.53 4.64
C PRO A 90 5.48 2.58 4.86
N PHE A 91 5.76 3.81 4.44
CA PHE A 91 4.84 4.94 4.47
C PHE A 91 5.01 5.80 3.22
N VAL A 92 4.02 5.81 2.35
CA VAL A 92 3.99 6.71 1.19
C VAL A 92 3.49 8.09 1.62
N THR A 93 4.16 9.14 1.17
CA THR A 93 3.75 10.52 1.47
C THR A 93 2.43 10.89 0.77
N PRO A 94 1.64 11.82 1.35
CA PRO A 94 0.37 12.23 0.74
C PRO A 94 0.49 12.83 -0.67
N ASP A 95 1.64 13.45 -0.98
CA ASP A 95 1.94 13.99 -2.31
C ASP A 95 2.42 12.93 -3.30
N GLY A 96 2.61 11.68 -2.85
CA GLY A 96 3.04 10.54 -3.67
C GLY A 96 4.48 10.62 -4.15
N LYS A 97 5.29 11.56 -3.64
CA LYS A 97 6.67 11.79 -4.11
C LYS A 97 7.71 10.98 -3.38
N ARG A 98 7.42 10.48 -2.17
CA ARG A 98 8.36 9.71 -1.36
C ARG A 98 7.71 8.53 -0.67
N LEU A 99 8.54 7.54 -0.37
CA LEU A 99 8.22 6.46 0.54
C LEU A 99 9.29 6.41 1.63
N PHE A 100 8.86 6.50 2.89
CA PHE A 100 9.70 6.29 4.07
C PHE A 100 9.58 4.86 4.57
N PHE A 101 10.65 4.33 5.14
CA PHE A 101 10.66 3.01 5.74
C PHE A 101 11.77 2.90 6.80
N THR A 102 11.72 1.84 7.60
CA THR A 102 12.74 1.50 8.59
C THR A 102 13.63 0.38 8.08
N SER A 103 14.93 0.42 8.39
CA SER A 103 15.89 -0.61 7.96
C SER A 103 17.06 -0.75 8.93
N ARG A 104 17.63 -1.96 9.03
CA ARG A 104 18.89 -2.21 9.74
C ARG A 104 20.11 -2.22 8.82
N ARG A 105 19.98 -1.75 7.58
CA ARG A 105 21.12 -1.69 6.65
C ARG A 105 22.24 -0.83 7.22
N SER A 106 23.48 -1.20 6.89
CA SER A 106 24.68 -0.52 7.40
C SER A 106 24.74 0.94 6.95
N VAL A 107 25.20 1.80 7.85
CA VAL A 107 25.47 3.22 7.59
C VAL A 107 26.97 3.44 7.76
N ASN A 108 27.65 3.97 6.74
CA ASN A 108 29.11 4.18 6.74
C ASN A 108 29.90 2.92 7.15
N GLY A 109 29.47 1.76 6.65
CA GLY A 109 30.10 0.46 6.94
C GLY A 109 29.83 -0.10 8.34
N LYS A 110 28.96 0.52 9.14
CA LYS A 110 28.62 0.07 10.49
C LYS A 110 27.19 -0.44 10.57
N GLN A 111 27.01 -1.62 11.15
CA GLN A 111 25.70 -2.16 11.46
C GLN A 111 25.06 -1.39 12.62
N PRO A 112 23.81 -0.93 12.49
CA PRO A 112 23.13 -0.19 13.54
C PRO A 112 22.64 -1.13 14.67
N VAL A 113 22.54 -0.59 15.89
CA VAL A 113 21.97 -1.32 17.05
C VAL A 113 20.46 -1.56 16.89
N GLY A 114 19.79 -0.67 16.14
CA GLY A 114 18.36 -0.72 15.86
C GLY A 114 18.06 -0.43 14.39
N SER A 115 16.79 -0.16 14.09
CA SER A 115 16.41 0.29 12.75
C SER A 115 16.54 1.81 12.63
N ASN A 116 17.07 2.26 11.51
CA ASN A 116 17.11 3.66 11.10
C ASN A 116 16.01 3.95 10.10
N ILE A 117 15.72 5.23 9.87
CA ILE A 117 14.76 5.71 8.88
C ILE A 117 15.49 5.98 7.56
N TRP A 118 14.88 5.51 6.48
CA TRP A 118 15.31 5.67 5.11
C TRP A 118 14.14 6.15 4.27
N TYR A 119 14.44 6.71 3.11
CA TYR A 119 13.42 7.03 2.12
C TYR A 119 13.89 6.72 0.70
N VAL A 120 12.93 6.56 -0.20
CA VAL A 120 13.13 6.59 -1.66
C VAL A 120 12.23 7.68 -2.24
N ASP A 121 12.70 8.33 -3.29
CA ASP A 121 11.83 9.13 -4.15
C ASP A 121 11.00 8.20 -5.05
N LEU A 122 9.76 8.58 -5.30
CA LEU A 122 8.83 7.90 -6.20
C LEU A 122 8.66 8.77 -7.45
N VAL A 123 9.16 8.29 -8.59
CA VAL A 123 9.12 9.03 -9.86
C VAL A 123 8.40 8.18 -10.89
N ASN A 124 7.24 8.65 -11.37
CA ASN A 124 6.42 7.96 -12.38
C ASN A 124 6.13 6.49 -12.02
N GLY A 125 5.80 6.22 -10.75
CA GLY A 125 5.50 4.86 -10.26
C GLY A 125 6.72 3.95 -10.09
N LYS A 126 7.94 4.49 -10.19
CA LYS A 126 9.18 3.75 -9.95
C LYS A 126 9.84 4.25 -8.67
N GLU A 127 10.41 3.32 -7.92
CA GLU A 127 11.22 3.64 -6.75
C GLU A 127 12.63 4.02 -7.17
N GLY A 128 13.16 5.11 -6.61
CA GLY A 128 14.56 5.48 -6.70
C GLY A 128 15.44 4.70 -5.72
N GLU A 129 16.69 5.13 -5.61
CA GLU A 129 17.65 4.55 -4.66
C GLU A 129 17.38 5.00 -3.22
N PRO A 130 17.62 4.12 -2.23
CA PRO A 130 17.35 4.44 -0.84
C PRO A 130 18.38 5.40 -0.25
N THR A 131 17.87 6.46 0.39
CA THR A 131 18.66 7.49 1.07
C THR A 131 18.48 7.40 2.58
N PHE A 132 19.60 7.39 3.31
CA PHE A 132 19.61 7.41 4.77
C PHE A 132 19.08 8.74 5.29
N LEU A 133 18.17 8.70 6.26
CA LEU A 133 17.64 9.89 6.93
C LEU A 133 18.23 10.06 8.33
N LYS A 134 18.02 9.07 9.21
CA LYS A 134 18.47 9.10 10.61
C LYS A 134 18.45 7.72 11.25
#